data_AF-A0A6N9HQP8-F1
#
_entry.id   AF-A0A6N9HQP8-F1
#
_cell.length_a   1.000
_cell.length_b   1.000
_cell.length_c   1.000
_cell.angle_alpha   90.00
_cell.angle_beta   90.00
_cell.angle_gamma   90.00
#
_symmetry.space_group_name_H-M   'P 1'
#
loop_
_entity.id
_entity.type
_entity.pdbx_description
1 polymer ?
#
loop_
_entity_poly.entity_id
_entity_poly.type
_entity_poly.pdbx_seq_one_letter_code
_entity_poly.pdbx_strand_id
1 'polypeptide(L)'
;MRGLAPAAVLLGGALLLRGPLEASMALHMVVQLPMIVVAGALAGTGRGARAHWDAHGLAGLTWLLLASAYWMVPRALEQALTMPLAELGKFASLFLAGFLLPGALARAAAVIQLFFLGNFCAMMAIAGMLYQDMPQRLCNAYTLDDQVITGVGLVVASIGIAAAWCIWQLPALGGYADAESRNAR
;
A
#
# COMPACT_ATOMS: atom_id res chain seq x y z
N MET A 1 1.50 22.63 5.27
CA MET A 1 2.25 22.76 4.00
C MET A 1 3.50 21.86 3.91
N ARG A 2 4.06 21.37 5.04
CA ARG A 2 5.35 20.64 5.08
C ARG A 2 5.43 19.34 4.24
N GLY A 3 4.32 18.69 3.90
CA GLY A 3 4.31 17.44 3.10
C GLY A 3 4.04 17.59 1.59
N LEU A 4 3.66 18.78 1.09
CA LEU A 4 3.22 18.91 -0.31
C LEU A 4 4.37 18.90 -1.32
N ALA A 5 5.47 19.57 -1.00
CA ALA A 5 6.65 19.61 -1.85
C ALA A 5 7.24 18.20 -2.08
N PRO A 6 7.53 17.38 -1.05
CA PRO A 6 8.03 16.02 -1.28
C PRO A 6 6.98 15.12 -1.94
N ALA A 7 5.69 15.31 -1.67
CA ALA A 7 4.63 14.59 -2.38
C ALA A 7 4.63 14.90 -3.89
N ALA A 8 4.75 16.17 -4.28
CA ALA A 8 4.82 16.58 -5.67
C ALA A 8 6.09 16.06 -6.37
N VAL A 9 7.23 16.02 -5.66
CA VAL A 9 8.48 15.45 -6.19
C VAL A 9 8.34 13.95 -6.45
N LEU A 10 7.78 13.19 -5.51
CA LEU A 10 7.58 11.75 -5.70
C LEU A 10 6.57 11.45 -6.80
N LEU A 11 5.45 12.17 -6.84
CA LEU A 11 4.44 11.99 -7.88
C LEU A 11 4.98 12.39 -9.26
N GLY A 12 5.70 13.50 -9.34
CA GLY A 12 6.39 13.94 -10.55
C GLY A 12 7.45 12.94 -11.00
N GLY A 13 8.23 12.38 -10.06
CA GLY A 13 9.19 11.31 -10.32
C GLY A 13 8.52 10.05 -10.90
N ALA A 14 7.40 9.61 -10.30
CA ALA A 14 6.64 8.46 -10.79
C ALA A 14 6.07 8.65 -12.21
N LEU A 15 5.73 9.89 -12.58
CA LEU A 15 5.26 10.24 -13.93
C LEU A 15 6.41 10.38 -14.94
N LEU A 16 7.48 11.08 -14.57
CA LEU A 16 8.62 11.34 -15.46
C LEU A 16 9.43 10.07 -15.73
N LEU A 17 9.59 9.22 -14.73
CA LEU A 17 10.30 7.95 -14.83
C LEU A 17 9.38 6.78 -15.19
N ARG A 18 8.18 7.03 -15.72
CA ARG A 18 7.23 5.96 -16.05
C ARG A 18 7.83 4.90 -16.98
N GLY A 19 8.54 5.31 -18.03
CA GLY A 19 9.14 4.40 -19.01
C GLY A 19 10.07 3.36 -18.37
N PRO A 20 11.12 3.78 -17.64
CA PRO A 20 11.99 2.83 -16.96
C PRO A 20 11.30 2.10 -15.78
N LEU A 21 10.39 2.74 -15.06
CA LEU A 21 9.68 2.10 -13.93
C LEU A 21 8.70 1.03 -14.39
N GLU A 22 8.12 1.18 -15.58
CA GLU A 22 7.17 0.23 -16.16
C GLU A 22 7.84 -0.80 -17.07
N ALA A 23 9.17 -0.72 -17.24
CA ALA A 23 9.95 -1.66 -18.05
C ALA A 23 10.08 -3.06 -17.44
N SER A 24 9.98 -3.17 -16.11
CA SER A 24 9.95 -4.46 -15.41
C SER A 24 8.78 -4.50 -14.44
N MET A 25 8.24 -5.71 -14.22
CA MET A 25 7.13 -5.91 -13.29
C MET A 25 7.50 -5.51 -11.87
N ALA A 26 8.75 -5.78 -11.48
CA ALA A 26 9.26 -5.50 -10.14
C ALA A 26 9.36 -3.98 -9.89
N LEU A 27 9.88 -3.20 -10.85
CA LEU A 27 9.92 -1.74 -10.71
C LEU A 27 8.52 -1.15 -10.71
N HIS A 28 7.61 -1.69 -11.51
CA HIS A 28 6.24 -1.19 -11.58
C HIS A 28 5.56 -1.43 -10.22
N MET A 29 5.49 -2.69 -9.75
CA MET A 29 4.75 -3.05 -8.53
C MET A 29 5.44 -2.73 -7.22
N VAL A 30 6.76 -2.92 -7.12
CA VAL A 30 7.48 -2.80 -5.84
C VAL A 30 8.06 -1.39 -5.65
N VAL A 31 8.18 -0.60 -6.73
CA VAL A 31 8.73 0.76 -6.67
C VAL A 31 7.70 1.82 -7.06
N GLN A 32 7.17 1.81 -8.28
CA GLN A 32 6.29 2.88 -8.77
C GLN A 32 4.98 2.96 -7.98
N LEU A 33 4.30 1.84 -7.78
CA LEU A 33 3.05 1.79 -7.02
C LEU A 33 3.21 2.31 -5.58
N PRO A 34 4.17 1.81 -4.77
CA PRO A 34 4.44 2.33 -3.43
C PRO A 34 4.85 3.81 -3.43
N MET A 35 5.63 4.25 -4.41
CA MET A 35 6.02 5.67 -4.54
C MET A 35 4.81 6.60 -4.66
N ILE A 36 3.80 6.21 -5.43
CA ILE A 36 2.55 6.98 -5.60
C ILE A 36 1.76 6.98 -4.28
N VAL A 37 1.68 5.84 -3.59
CA VAL A 37 1.01 5.74 -2.27
C VAL A 37 1.72 6.62 -1.24
N VAL A 38 3.05 6.62 -1.19
CA VAL A 38 3.83 7.48 -0.28
C VAL A 38 3.63 8.96 -0.62
N ALA A 39 3.61 9.32 -1.90
CA ALA A 39 3.30 10.68 -2.33
C ALA A 39 1.92 11.14 -1.83
N GLY A 40 0.90 10.28 -1.99
CA GLY A 40 -0.43 10.50 -1.44
C GLY A 40 -0.40 10.68 0.08
N ALA A 41 0.26 9.78 0.81
CA ALA A 41 0.34 9.83 2.27
C ALA A 41 0.98 11.13 2.75
N LEU A 42 2.09 11.55 2.16
CA LEU A 42 2.73 12.83 2.49
C LEU A 42 1.80 14.03 2.24
N ALA A 43 1.05 14.02 1.14
CA ALA A 43 0.07 15.06 0.84
C ALA A 43 -1.11 15.05 1.85
N GLY A 44 -1.54 13.87 2.30
CA GLY A 44 -2.63 13.65 3.25
C GLY A 44 -2.28 13.89 4.71
N THR A 45 -0.99 13.88 5.07
CA THR A 45 -0.56 14.11 6.47
C THR A 45 -1.08 15.45 7.01
N GLY A 46 -1.75 15.40 8.17
CA GLY A 46 -2.35 16.57 8.80
C GLY A 46 -3.58 17.15 8.06
N ARG A 47 -4.04 16.50 6.99
CA ARG A 47 -5.21 16.92 6.18
C ARG A 47 -6.39 15.96 6.28
N GLY A 48 -6.39 15.07 7.26
CA GLY A 48 -7.42 14.05 7.42
C GLY A 48 -8.82 14.64 7.27
N ALA A 49 -9.47 14.33 6.15
CA ALA A 49 -10.82 14.75 5.90
C ALA A 49 -11.70 14.09 6.97
N ARG A 50 -12.21 14.90 7.89
CA ARG A 50 -13.20 14.49 8.91
C ARG A 50 -14.57 14.36 8.27
N ALA A 51 -14.65 13.59 7.20
CA ALA A 51 -15.91 13.35 6.57
C ALA A 51 -16.70 12.36 7.43
N HIS A 52 -17.97 12.65 7.68
CA HIS A 52 -18.82 11.82 8.56
C HIS A 52 -18.88 10.35 8.13
N TRP A 53 -18.60 10.07 6.85
CA TRP A 53 -18.67 8.74 6.25
C TRP A 53 -17.43 7.89 6.55
N ASP A 54 -16.37 8.47 7.11
CA ASP A 54 -15.13 7.78 7.45
C ASP A 54 -14.94 7.72 8.97
N ALA A 55 -15.99 7.31 9.67
CA ALA A 55 -15.93 7.01 11.10
C ALA A 55 -14.90 5.88 11.33
N HIS A 56 -14.02 6.05 12.32
CA HIS A 56 -12.96 5.10 12.67
C HIS A 56 -11.94 4.80 11.54
N GLY A 57 -11.91 5.58 10.46
CA GLY A 57 -10.96 5.37 9.34
C GLY A 57 -11.29 4.17 8.45
N LEU A 58 -12.48 3.57 8.59
CA LEU A 58 -12.87 2.37 7.85
C LEU A 58 -12.90 2.59 6.35
N ALA A 59 -13.45 3.72 5.88
CA ALA A 59 -13.58 3.95 4.44
C ALA A 59 -12.20 4.12 3.79
N GLY A 60 -11.27 4.80 4.45
CA GLY A 60 -9.89 4.94 3.99
C GLY A 60 -9.14 3.59 3.94
N LEU A 61 -9.27 2.77 4.98
CA LEU A 61 -8.64 1.44 5.03
C LEU A 61 -9.27 0.45 4.04
N THR A 62 -10.59 0.50 3.84
CA THR A 62 -11.26 -0.30 2.81
C THR A 62 -10.82 0.13 1.42
N TRP A 63 -10.71 1.43 1.14
CA TRP A 63 -10.20 1.92 -0.14
C TRP A 63 -8.77 1.46 -0.40
N LEU A 64 -7.89 1.50 0.62
CA LEU A 64 -6.54 0.95 0.52
C LEU A 64 -6.58 -0.52 0.09
N LEU A 65 -7.36 -1.36 0.77
CA LEU A 65 -7.45 -2.78 0.43
C LEU A 65 -7.96 -3.01 -0.99
N LEU A 66 -9.02 -2.32 -1.41
CA LEU A 66 -9.60 -2.48 -2.74
C LEU A 66 -8.64 -2.02 -3.84
N ALA A 67 -8.01 -0.85 -3.66
CA ALA A 67 -7.05 -0.33 -4.62
C ALA A 67 -5.84 -1.27 -4.75
N SER A 68 -5.27 -1.70 -3.62
CA SER A 68 -4.16 -2.64 -3.61
C SER A 68 -4.54 -4.00 -4.22
N ALA A 69 -5.71 -4.54 -3.88
CA ALA A 69 -6.21 -5.80 -4.45
C ALA A 69 -6.29 -5.74 -5.97
N TYR A 70 -6.88 -4.68 -6.51
CA TYR A 70 -7.03 -4.52 -7.95
C TYR A 70 -5.68 -4.38 -8.66
N TRP A 71 -4.79 -3.55 -8.14
CA TRP A 71 -3.48 -3.34 -8.72
C TRP A 71 -2.46 -4.45 -8.45
N MET A 72 -2.81 -5.46 -7.64
CA MET A 72 -2.05 -6.70 -7.53
C MET A 72 -2.52 -7.77 -8.53
N VAL A 73 -3.40 -7.41 -9.48
CA VAL A 73 -3.74 -8.31 -10.59
C VAL A 73 -2.83 -7.98 -11.78
N PRO A 74 -1.96 -8.90 -12.26
CA PRO A 74 -1.03 -8.62 -13.36
C PRO A 74 -1.70 -8.08 -14.62
N ARG A 75 -2.92 -8.57 -14.91
CA ARG A 75 -3.74 -8.08 -16.03
C ARG A 75 -4.16 -6.61 -15.89
N ALA A 76 -4.40 -6.12 -14.67
CA ALA A 76 -4.70 -4.71 -14.44
C ALA A 76 -3.49 -3.82 -14.73
N LEU A 77 -2.27 -4.28 -14.42
CA LEU A 77 -1.05 -3.57 -14.80
C LEU A 77 -0.89 -3.48 -16.32
N GLU A 78 -1.13 -4.58 -17.04
CA GLU A 78 -1.04 -4.60 -18.50
C GLU A 78 -2.02 -3.59 -19.13
N GLN A 79 -3.22 -3.44 -18.56
CA GLN A 79 -4.18 -2.41 -18.99
C GLN A 79 -3.63 -1.00 -18.79
N ALA A 80 -2.91 -0.74 -17.69
CA ALA A 80 -2.32 0.58 -17.45
C ALA A 80 -1.23 0.96 -18.47
N LEU A 81 -0.59 -0.02 -19.14
CA LEU A 81 0.41 0.25 -20.18
C LEU A 81 -0.22 0.62 -21.53
N THR A 82 -1.46 0.17 -21.79
CA THR A 82 -2.09 0.24 -23.11
C THR A 82 -3.29 1.19 -23.15
N MET A 83 -3.92 1.45 -22.00
CA MET A 83 -5.11 2.29 -21.88
C MET A 83 -4.82 3.52 -21.01
N PRO A 84 -4.91 4.75 -21.58
CA PRO A 84 -4.68 5.98 -20.81
C PRO A 84 -5.62 6.13 -19.61
N LEU A 85 -6.85 5.64 -19.71
CA LEU A 85 -7.81 5.70 -18.61
C LEU A 85 -7.40 4.78 -17.44
N ALA A 86 -6.81 3.61 -17.74
CA ALA A 86 -6.29 2.71 -16.70
C ALA A 86 -5.02 3.30 -16.07
N GLU A 87 -4.14 3.94 -16.84
CA GLU A 87 -2.99 4.69 -16.32
C GLU A 87 -3.44 5.79 -15.35
N LEU A 88 -4.40 6.63 -15.75
CA LEU A 88 -4.97 7.66 -14.88
C LEU A 88 -5.65 7.06 -13.65
N GLY A 89 -6.38 5.96 -13.83
CA GLY A 89 -6.99 5.20 -12.75
C GLY A 89 -5.96 4.72 -11.73
N LYS A 90 -4.80 4.22 -12.18
CA LYS A 90 -3.68 3.78 -11.34
C LYS A 90 -3.19 4.92 -10.46
N PHE A 91 -2.81 6.04 -11.08
CA PHE A 91 -2.31 7.19 -10.35
C PHE A 91 -3.35 7.75 -9.38
N ALA A 92 -4.59 7.96 -9.84
CA ALA A 92 -5.65 8.53 -9.02
C ALA A 92 -6.00 7.63 -7.82
N SER A 93 -6.19 6.33 -8.05
CA SER A 93 -6.65 5.42 -6.99
C SER A 93 -5.58 5.17 -5.93
N LEU A 94 -4.32 4.98 -6.33
CA LEU A 94 -3.20 4.79 -5.43
C LEU A 94 -2.84 6.07 -4.67
N PHE A 95 -2.86 7.22 -5.35
CA PHE A 95 -2.63 8.50 -4.69
C PHE A 95 -3.72 8.77 -3.64
N LEU A 96 -4.99 8.48 -3.97
CA LEU A 96 -6.10 8.59 -3.02
C LEU A 96 -5.94 7.62 -1.85
N ALA A 97 -5.49 6.38 -2.10
CA ALA A 97 -5.20 5.41 -1.04
C ALA A 97 -4.13 5.93 -0.08
N GLY A 98 -3.03 6.46 -0.62
CA GLY A 98 -2.03 7.16 0.17
C GLY A 98 -2.60 8.33 0.95
N PHE A 99 -3.34 9.21 0.28
CA PHE A 99 -3.87 10.44 0.86
C PHE A 99 -4.80 10.20 2.06
N LEU A 100 -5.64 9.18 2.00
CA LEU A 100 -6.56 8.83 3.08
C LEU A 100 -5.86 8.10 4.24
N LEU A 101 -4.76 7.39 3.97
CA LEU A 101 -4.13 6.45 4.91
C LEU A 101 -3.70 7.08 6.24
N PRO A 102 -2.95 8.21 6.30
CA PRO A 102 -2.54 8.79 7.59
C PRO A 102 -3.72 9.19 8.47
N GLY A 103 -4.77 9.75 7.86
CA GLY A 103 -5.98 10.14 8.57
C GLY A 103 -6.78 8.92 9.04
N ALA A 104 -6.85 7.87 8.22
CA ALA A 104 -7.51 6.61 8.56
C ALA A 104 -6.81 5.91 9.73
N LEU A 105 -5.48 5.74 9.67
CA LEU A 105 -4.68 5.13 10.73
C LEU A 105 -4.77 5.90 12.05
N ALA A 106 -4.73 7.24 12.00
CA ALA A 106 -4.83 8.06 13.22
C ALA A 106 -6.18 7.92 13.95
N ARG A 107 -7.24 7.50 13.26
CA ARG A 107 -8.59 7.32 13.82
C ARG A 107 -8.93 5.87 14.14
N ALA A 108 -8.31 4.92 13.45
CA ALA A 108 -8.59 3.51 13.61
C ALA A 108 -8.01 2.99 14.93
N ALA A 109 -8.83 2.25 15.69
CA ALA A 109 -8.35 1.52 16.86
C ALA A 109 -7.34 0.44 16.43
N ALA A 110 -6.43 0.04 17.34
CA ALA A 110 -5.38 -0.94 17.04
C ALA A 110 -5.92 -2.26 16.46
N VAL A 111 -7.08 -2.73 16.95
CA VAL A 111 -7.74 -3.95 16.43
C VAL A 111 -8.21 -3.77 14.98
N ILE A 112 -8.76 -2.59 14.63
CA ILE A 112 -9.17 -2.27 13.26
C ILE A 112 -7.94 -2.22 12.35
N GLN A 113 -6.89 -1.53 12.80
CA GLN A 113 -5.64 -1.47 12.03
C GLN A 113 -5.06 -2.87 11.80
N LEU A 114 -5.02 -3.72 12.82
CA LEU A 114 -4.53 -5.10 12.70
C LEU A 114 -5.36 -5.91 11.71
N PHE A 115 -6.69 -5.78 11.72
CA PHE A 115 -7.55 -6.48 10.76
C PHE A 115 -7.25 -6.06 9.32
N PHE A 116 -7.23 -4.76 9.03
CA PHE A 116 -7.01 -4.27 7.67
C PHE A 116 -5.56 -4.47 7.21
N LEU A 117 -4.58 -4.18 8.05
CA LEU A 117 -3.16 -4.37 7.73
C LEU A 117 -2.83 -5.87 7.61
N GLY A 118 -3.39 -6.70 8.48
CA GLY A 118 -3.23 -8.15 8.41
C GLY A 118 -3.77 -8.71 7.08
N ASN A 119 -4.97 -8.27 6.67
CA ASN A 119 -5.51 -8.62 5.35
C ASN A 119 -4.61 -8.13 4.21
N PHE A 120 -4.15 -6.89 4.25
CA PHE A 120 -3.23 -6.35 3.24
C PHE A 120 -1.94 -7.17 3.13
N CYS A 121 -1.30 -7.46 4.25
CA CYS A 121 -0.09 -8.28 4.30
C CYS A 121 -0.35 -9.72 3.83
N ALA A 122 -1.48 -10.32 4.20
CA ALA A 122 -1.86 -11.66 3.74
C ALA A 122 -2.06 -11.68 2.22
N MET A 123 -2.74 -10.69 1.65
CA MET A 123 -2.89 -10.54 0.21
C MET A 123 -1.55 -10.40 -0.51
N MET A 124 -0.64 -9.58 0.03
CA MET A 124 0.74 -9.42 -0.47
C MET A 124 1.52 -10.74 -0.46
N ALA A 125 1.46 -11.49 0.65
CA ALA A 125 2.12 -12.78 0.75
C ALA A 125 1.54 -13.81 -0.22
N ILE A 126 0.20 -13.93 -0.28
CA ILE A 126 -0.49 -14.90 -1.14
C ILE A 126 -0.24 -14.58 -2.63
N ALA A 127 -0.41 -13.32 -3.04
CA ALA A 127 -0.10 -12.92 -4.41
C ALA A 127 1.38 -13.13 -4.74
N GLY A 128 2.27 -12.82 -3.81
CA GLY A 128 3.70 -13.01 -3.97
C GLY A 128 4.09 -14.48 -4.16
N MET A 129 3.51 -15.40 -3.37
CA MET A 129 3.69 -16.85 -3.56
C MET A 129 3.09 -17.30 -4.89
N LEU A 130 1.88 -16.84 -5.24
CA LEU A 130 1.22 -17.18 -6.50
C LEU A 130 2.08 -16.79 -7.72
N TYR A 131 2.74 -15.64 -7.67
CA TYR A 131 3.62 -15.18 -8.75
C TYR A 131 4.86 -16.06 -8.91
N GLN A 132 5.36 -16.66 -7.82
CA GLN A 132 6.51 -17.55 -7.82
C GLN A 132 6.13 -18.96 -8.29
N ASP A 133 4.96 -19.45 -7.87
CA ASP A 133 4.53 -20.83 -8.12
C ASP A 133 3.96 -21.04 -9.53
N MET A 134 3.47 -19.97 -10.18
CA MET A 134 2.88 -20.06 -11.52
C MET A 134 3.97 -20.14 -12.60
N PRO A 135 4.12 -21.29 -13.30
CA PRO A 135 5.16 -21.48 -14.31
C PRO A 135 4.83 -20.76 -15.63
N GLN A 136 3.62 -20.21 -15.75
CA GLN A 136 3.16 -19.46 -16.90
C GLN A 136 3.22 -17.96 -16.59
N ARG A 137 3.50 -17.16 -17.64
CA ARG A 137 3.47 -15.70 -17.54
C ARG A 137 2.03 -15.25 -17.30
N LEU A 138 1.80 -14.55 -16.20
CA LEU A 138 0.46 -14.05 -15.82
C LEU A 138 0.04 -12.82 -16.65
N CYS A 139 0.97 -12.17 -17.34
CA CYS A 139 0.72 -11.05 -18.26
C CYS A 139 1.70 -11.09 -19.44
N ASN A 140 1.28 -10.55 -20.58
CA ASN A 140 2.07 -10.62 -21.81
C ASN A 140 3.20 -9.56 -21.87
N ALA A 141 3.06 -8.49 -21.07
CA ALA A 141 4.01 -7.37 -21.06
C ALA A 141 5.34 -7.69 -20.33
N TYR A 142 5.33 -8.60 -19.35
CA TYR A 142 6.49 -8.85 -18.47
C TYR A 142 7.04 -10.26 -18.56
N THR A 143 8.34 -10.42 -18.29
CA THR A 143 9.03 -11.72 -18.33
C THR A 143 8.66 -12.58 -17.12
N LEU A 144 8.92 -13.90 -17.21
CA LEU A 144 8.67 -14.82 -16.09
C LEU A 144 9.63 -14.54 -14.92
N ASP A 145 10.90 -14.23 -15.22
CA ASP A 145 11.89 -13.91 -14.18
C ASP A 145 11.49 -12.67 -13.38
N ASP A 146 10.99 -11.63 -14.07
CA ASP A 146 10.47 -10.43 -13.40
C ASP A 146 9.26 -10.73 -12.51
N GLN A 147 8.40 -11.68 -12.92
CA GLN A 147 7.26 -12.12 -12.12
C GLN A 147 7.73 -12.76 -10.81
N VAL A 148 8.73 -13.64 -10.86
CA VAL A 148 9.31 -14.29 -9.67
C VAL A 148 9.95 -13.25 -8.75
N ILE A 149 10.75 -12.33 -9.30
CA ILE A 149 11.39 -11.24 -8.53
C ILE A 149 10.33 -10.38 -7.85
N THR A 150 9.26 -10.02 -8.57
CA THR A 150 8.13 -9.27 -8.02
C THR A 150 7.46 -10.05 -6.89
N GLY A 151 7.26 -11.35 -7.09
CA GLY A 151 6.66 -12.24 -6.09
C GLY A 151 7.46 -12.27 -4.79
N VAL A 152 8.78 -12.43 -4.87
CA VAL A 152 9.69 -12.36 -3.71
C VAL A 152 9.60 -10.98 -3.04
N GLY A 153 9.61 -9.91 -3.84
CA GLY A 153 9.46 -8.54 -3.35
C GLY A 153 8.17 -8.31 -2.56
N LEU A 154 7.04 -8.85 -3.01
CA LEU A 154 5.75 -8.74 -2.32
C LEU A 154 5.77 -9.49 -0.98
N VAL A 155 6.35 -10.69 -0.91
CA VAL A 155 6.48 -11.47 0.33
C VAL A 155 7.40 -10.77 1.34
N VAL A 156 8.55 -10.26 0.89
CA VAL A 156 9.47 -9.51 1.76
C VAL A 156 8.81 -8.24 2.27
N ALA A 157 8.10 -7.51 1.40
CA ALA A 157 7.36 -6.31 1.78
C ALA A 157 6.26 -6.61 2.80
N SER A 158 5.51 -7.71 2.65
CA SER A 158 4.45 -8.07 3.60
C SER A 158 5.00 -8.32 5.01
N ILE A 159 6.13 -9.03 5.10
CA ILE A 159 6.81 -9.30 6.37
C ILE A 159 7.33 -7.98 6.97
N GLY A 160 8.00 -7.16 6.16
CA GLY A 160 8.55 -5.87 6.60
C GLY A 160 7.49 -4.91 7.13
N ILE A 161 6.35 -4.80 6.44
CA ILE A 161 5.24 -3.94 6.84
C ILE A 161 4.59 -4.44 8.14
N ALA A 162 4.36 -5.76 8.26
CA ALA A 162 3.83 -6.35 9.49
C ALA A 162 4.76 -6.11 10.69
N ALA A 163 6.06 -6.35 10.50
CA ALA A 163 7.08 -6.11 11.54
C ALA A 163 7.15 -4.63 11.94
N ALA A 164 7.16 -3.71 10.97
CA ALA A 164 7.19 -2.28 11.23
C ALA A 164 5.98 -1.81 12.05
N TRP A 165 4.78 -2.30 11.72
CA TRP A 165 3.58 -1.97 12.49
C TRP A 165 3.63 -2.54 13.91
N CYS A 166 4.06 -3.79 14.08
CA CYS A 166 4.23 -4.38 15.41
C CYS A 166 5.18 -3.53 16.27
N ILE A 167 6.35 -3.16 15.73
CA ILE A 167 7.34 -2.32 16.42
C ILE A 167 6.74 -0.95 16.80
N TRP A 168 5.98 -0.34 15.88
CA TRP A 168 5.32 0.94 16.14
C TRP A 168 4.26 0.86 17.23
N GLN A 169 3.58 -0.27 17.37
CA GLN A 169 2.51 -0.48 18.36
C GLN A 169 3.02 -0.92 19.75
N LEU A 170 4.26 -1.41 19.87
CA LEU A 170 4.85 -1.90 21.13
C LEU A 170 4.71 -0.92 22.32
N PRO A 171 4.99 0.40 22.18
CA PRO A 171 4.87 1.32 23.31
C PRO A 171 3.44 1.44 23.84
N ALA A 172 2.46 1.35 22.95
CA ALA A 172 1.05 1.40 23.34
C ALA A 172 0.61 0.13 24.08
N LEU A 173 1.10 -1.05 23.65
CA LEU A 173 0.80 -2.33 24.30
C LEU A 173 1.43 -2.44 25.70
N GLY A 174 2.66 -1.94 25.87
CA GLY A 174 3.31 -1.89 27.18
C GLY A 174 2.51 -1.10 28.21
N GLY A 175 1.95 0.04 27.80
CA GLY A 175 1.11 0.87 28.67
C GLY A 175 -0.17 0.18 29.17
N TYR A 176 -0.78 -0.71 28.37
CA TYR A 176 -1.92 -1.50 28.81
C TYR A 176 -1.54 -2.56 29.84
N ALA A 177 -0.42 -3.27 29.62
CA ALA A 177 0.07 -4.28 30.56
C ALA A 177 0.43 -3.67 31.93
N ASP A 178 1.05 -2.49 31.92
CA ASP A 178 1.38 -1.76 33.15
C ASP A 178 0.13 -1.28 33.90
N ALA A 179 -0.89 -0.80 33.18
CA ALA A 179 -2.15 -0.36 33.76
C ALA A 179 -2.93 -1.52 34.40
N GLU A 180 -2.96 -2.68 33.75
CA GLU A 180 -3.60 -3.88 34.26
C GLU A 180 -2.93 -4.39 35.56
N SER A 181 -1.59 -4.39 35.60
CA SER A 181 -0.83 -4.78 36.80
C SER A 181 -1.07 -3.86 38.01
N ARG A 182 -1.46 -2.60 37.78
CA ARG A 182 -1.75 -1.61 38.82
C ARG A 182 -3.15 -1.78 39.39
N ASN A 183 -4.14 -2.10 38.56
CA ASN A 183 -5.51 -2.36 39.01
C ASN A 183 -5.67 -3.70 39.72
N ALA A 184 -4.72 -4.63 39.54
CA ALA A 184 -4.69 -5.92 40.22
C ALA A 184 -4.06 -5.88 41.63
N ARG A 185 -3.58 -4.72 42.10
CA ARG A 185 -3.07 -4.49 43.47
C ARG A 185 -4.04 -3.64 44.27
#